data_AF-A0AAF0U9S3-F1
#
_entry.id   AF-A0AAF0U9S3-F1
#
_cell.length_a   1.000
_cell.length_b   1.000
_cell.length_c   1.000
_cell.angle_alpha   90.00
_cell.angle_beta   90.00
_cell.angle_gamma   90.00
#
_symmetry.space_group_name_H-M   'P 1'
#
loop_
_entity.id
_entity.type
_entity.pdbx_description
1 polymer ?
#
loop_
_entity_poly.entity_id
_entity_poly.type
_entity_poly.pdbx_seq_one_letter_code
_entity_poly.pdbx_strand_id
1 'polypeptide(L)' 'MEVKRIKMLMKDKEVTVEHTLREGNQLADFFTNDIFCFAGTQILTYSNIQDIPREARGIINTEKAKLPNLRIRRYQN' A
#
# COMPACT_ATOMS: atom_id res chain seq x y z
N MET A 1 -5.28 14.55 15.64
CA MET A 1 -6.68 14.06 15.53
C MET A 1 -6.79 12.62 15.02
N GLU A 2 -5.71 11.95 14.58
CA GLU A 2 -5.85 10.65 13.89
C GLU A 2 -5.89 9.41 14.81
N VAL A 3 -5.12 9.40 15.91
CA VAL A 3 -4.97 8.21 16.76
C VAL A 3 -6.30 7.75 17.39
N LYS A 4 -7.20 8.68 17.77
CA LYS A 4 -8.52 8.33 18.30
C LYS A 4 -9.40 7.65 17.26
N ARG A 5 -9.32 8.05 15.99
CA ARG A 5 -10.13 7.50 14.90
C ARG A 5 -9.65 6.11 14.50
N ILE A 6 -8.33 5.89 14.48
CA ILE A 6 -7.73 4.56 14.28
C ILE A 6 -8.18 3.61 15.41
N LYS A 7 -8.13 4.04 16.67
CA LYS A 7 -8.59 3.23 17.81
C LYS A 7 -10.08 2.85 17.73
N MET A 8 -10.93 3.73 17.20
CA MET A 8 -12.34 3.40 16.98
C MET A 8 -12.50 2.34 15.88
N LEU A 9 -11.79 2.47 14.75
CA LEU A 9 -11.83 1.49 13.66
C LEU A 9 -11.28 0.13 14.08
N MET A 10 -10.22 0.09 14.90
CA MET A 10 -9.67 -1.14 15.47
C MET A 10 -10.60 -1.82 16.49
N LYS A 11 -11.54 -1.07 17.08
CA LYS A 11 -12.53 -1.64 17.99
C LYS A 11 -13.70 -2.25 17.23
N ASP A 12 -14.06 -1.66 16.09
CA ASP A 12 -15.15 -2.11 15.22
C ASP A 12 -14.77 -3.26 14.29
N LYS A 13 -13.49 -3.35 13.92
CA LYS A 13 -12.93 -4.42 13.10
C LYS A 13 -11.84 -5.11 13.90
N GLU A 14 -11.87 -6.44 14.02
CA GLU A 14 -10.79 -7.23 14.64
C GLU A 14 -9.50 -7.12 13.82
N VAL A 15 -8.81 -5.98 13.90
CA VAL A 15 -7.57 -5.70 13.18
C VAL A 15 -6.48 -5.27 14.14
N THR A 16 -5.35 -5.93 14.02
CA THR A 16 -4.10 -5.56 14.68
C THR A 16 -3.35 -4.55 13.82
N VAL A 17 -2.91 -3.44 14.42
CA VAL A 17 -2.06 -2.44 13.74
C VAL A 17 -0.63 -2.67 14.18
N GLU A 18 0.22 -3.03 13.23
CA GLU A 18 1.65 -3.23 13.44
C GLU A 18 2.44 -2.21 12.62
N HIS A 19 3.53 -1.71 13.18
CA HIS A 19 4.43 -0.82 12.46
C HIS A 19 5.50 -1.64 11.75
N THR A 20 5.28 -1.90 10.46
CA THR A 20 6.27 -2.55 9.59
C THR A 20 7.11 -1.49 8.87
N LEU A 21 8.41 -1.46 9.17
CA LEU A 21 9.33 -0.54 8.51
C LEU A 21 9.65 -1.05 7.09
N ARG A 22 9.30 -0.25 6.07
CA ARG A 22 9.83 -0.28 4.68
C ARG A 22 9.53 -1.50 3.79
N GLU A 23 9.19 -2.68 4.32
CA GLU A 23 9.10 -3.91 3.49
C GLU A 23 7.68 -4.42 3.21
N GLY A 24 6.66 -3.97 3.95
CA GLY A 24 5.29 -4.46 3.80
C GLY A 24 4.29 -3.49 3.18
N ASN A 25 4.71 -2.28 2.81
CA ASN A 25 3.81 -1.22 2.36
C ASN A 25 4.03 -0.79 0.90
N GLN A 26 4.73 -1.59 0.09
CA GLN A 26 5.02 -1.23 -1.30
C GLN A 26 3.75 -0.95 -2.11
N LEU A 27 2.70 -1.75 -1.88
CA LEU A 27 1.41 -1.56 -2.54
C LEU A 27 0.74 -0.24 -2.09
N ALA A 28 0.79 0.07 -0.80
CA ALA A 28 0.26 1.32 -0.25
C ALA A 28 1.03 2.54 -0.77
N ASP A 29 2.36 2.45 -0.84
CA ASP A 29 3.21 3.48 -1.42
C ASP A 29 2.89 3.69 -2.90
N PHE A 30 2.70 2.61 -3.67
CA PHE A 30 2.32 2.68 -5.07
C PHE A 30 1.01 3.44 -5.25
N PHE A 31 -0.06 3.05 -4.54
CA PHE A 31 -1.36 3.72 -4.66
C PHE A 31 -1.31 5.16 -4.15
N THR A 32 -0.53 5.45 -3.11
CA THR A 32 -0.37 6.82 -2.62
C THR A 32 0.26 7.71 -3.68
N ASN A 33 1.31 7.23 -4.36
CA ASN A 33 1.95 7.96 -5.45
C ASN A 33 1.02 8.09 -6.66
N ASP A 34 0.29 7.04 -7.01
CA ASP A 34 -0.68 7.04 -8.11
C ASP A 34 -1.77 8.10 -7.87
N ILE A 35 -2.31 8.16 -6.64
CA ILE A 35 -3.30 9.18 -6.23
C ILE A 35 -2.74 10.59 -6.24
N PHE A 36 -1.49 10.74 -5.81
CA PHE A 36 -0.81 12.03 -5.79
C PHE A 36 -0.66 12.61 -7.20
N CYS A 37 -0.45 11.76 -8.22
CA CYS A 37 -0.32 12.17 -9.62
C CYS A 37 -1.57 12.87 -10.19
N PHE A 38 -2.78 12.63 -9.64
CA PHE A 38 -4.02 13.25 -10.11
C PHE A 38 -4.68 14.22 -9.12
N ALA A 39 -3.90 14.70 -8.13
CA ALA A 39 -4.30 15.72 -7.16
C ALA A 39 -5.60 15.40 -6.35
N GLY A 40 -5.93 14.12 -6.18
CA GLY A 40 -7.08 13.69 -5.37
C GLY A 40 -8.46 14.10 -5.89
N THR A 41 -8.55 14.54 -7.15
CA THR A 41 -9.83 14.95 -7.77
C THR A 41 -10.69 13.78 -8.24
N GLN A 42 -10.13 12.57 -8.28
CA GLN A 42 -10.81 11.33 -8.66
C GLN A 42 -10.79 10.32 -7.52
N ILE A 43 -11.94 9.68 -7.28
CA ILE A 43 -12.04 8.50 -6.43
C ILE A 43 -11.89 7.28 -7.36
N LEU A 44 -10.80 6.54 -7.20
CA LEU A 44 -10.58 5.27 -7.91
C LEU A 44 -11.05 4.12 -7.02
N THR A 45 -11.99 3.32 -7.53
CA THR A 45 -12.47 2.11 -6.86
C THR A 45 -12.26 0.94 -7.80
N TYR A 46 -11.57 -0.09 -7.31
CA TYR A 46 -11.34 -1.32 -8.06
C TYR A 46 -12.16 -2.43 -7.41
N SER A 47 -13.04 -3.05 -8.20
CA SER A 47 -13.88 -4.16 -7.74
C SER A 47 -13.23 -5.52 -8.02
N ASN A 48 -12.25 -5.58 -8.94
CA ASN A 48 -11.54 -6.79 -9.27
C ASN A 48 -10.02 -6.56 -9.39
N ILE A 49 -9.26 -7.64 -9.19
CA ILE A 49 -7.79 -7.57 -9.25
C ILE A 49 -7.27 -7.33 -10.67
N GLN A 50 -8.06 -7.64 -11.70
CA GLN A 50 -7.70 -7.35 -13.08
C GLN A 50 -7.80 -5.86 -13.41
N ASP A 51 -8.59 -5.11 -12.64
CA ASP A 51 -8.86 -3.69 -12.85
C ASP A 51 -7.71 -2.80 -12.32
N ILE A 52 -6.87 -3.33 -11.42
CA ILE A 52 -5.73 -2.59 -10.90
C ILE A 52 -4.53 -2.58 -11.89
N PRO A 53 -3.70 -1.53 -11.84
CA PRO A 53 -2.49 -1.42 -12.64
C PRO A 53 -1.61 -2.68 -12.58
N ARG A 54 -0.93 -2.99 -13.68
CA ARG A 54 -0.13 -4.22 -13.81
C ARG A 54 1.02 -4.24 -12.80
N GLU A 55 1.58 -3.09 -12.51
CA GLU A 55 2.64 -2.85 -11.53
C GLU A 55 2.15 -3.18 -10.11
N ALA A 56 0.97 -2.68 -9.73
CA ALA A 56 0.32 -3.02 -8.46
C ALA A 56 0.03 -4.52 -8.33
N ARG A 57 -0.44 -5.18 -9.41
CA ARG A 57 -0.61 -6.64 -9.45
C ARG A 57 0.71 -7.38 -9.24
N GLY A 58 1.79 -6.89 -9.84
CA GLY A 58 3.13 -7.43 -9.65
C GLY A 58 3.53 -7.42 -8.18
N ILE A 59 3.33 -6.30 -7.49
CA ILE A 59 3.61 -6.17 -6.05
C ILE A 59 2.80 -7.19 -5.25
N ILE A 60 1.49 -7.29 -5.47
CA ILE A 60 0.60 -8.24 -4.77
C ILE A 60 1.08 -9.68 -4.96
N ASN A 61 1.44 -10.06 -6.19
CA ASN A 61 1.88 -11.42 -6.48
C ASN A 61 3.20 -11.76 -5.77
N THR A 62 4.14 -10.81 -5.75
CA THR A 62 5.43 -10.98 -5.07
C THR A 62 5.26 -11.07 -3.55
N GLU A 63 4.39 -10.23 -2.95
CA GLU A 63 4.05 -10.28 -1.53
C GLU A 63 3.35 -11.60 -1.15
N LYS A 64 2.35 -12.04 -1.94
CA LYS A 64 1.66 -13.32 -1.74
C LYS A 64 2.60 -14.52 -1.80
N ALA A 65 3.58 -14.47 -2.72
CA ALA A 65 4.58 -15.51 -2.87
C ALA A 65 5.65 -15.49 -1.75
N LYS A 66 5.60 -14.51 -0.82
CA LYS A 66 6.59 -14.28 0.25
C LYS A 66 8.02 -14.26 -0.28
N LEU A 67 8.20 -13.75 -1.49
CA LEU A 67 9.51 -13.69 -2.12
C LEU A 67 10.35 -12.60 -1.43
N PRO A 68 11.61 -12.88 -1.06
CA PRO A 68 12.47 -11.88 -0.47
C PRO A 68 12.74 -10.78 -1.51
N ASN A 69 12.29 -9.57 -1.21
CA ASN A 69 12.48 -8.40 -2.07
C ASN A 69 13.77 -7.66 -1.69
N LEU A 70 14.83 -7.81 -2.49
CA LEU A 70 16.06 -7.04 -2.31
C LEU A 70 15.94 -5.67 -2.98
N ARG A 71 15.83 -4.60 -2.19
CA ARG A 71 15.79 -3.22 -2.71
C ARG A 71 17.20 -2.62 -2.74
N ILE A 72 17.85 -2.64 -3.91
CA ILE A 72 19.15 -1.98 -4.11
C ILE A 72 18.89 -0.53 -4.55
N ARG A 73 19.29 0.45 -3.73
CA ARG A 73 19.28 1.86 -4.10
C ARG A 73 20.72 2.32 -4.31
N ARG A 74 21.11 2.64 -5.55
CA ARG A 74 22.40 3.28 -5.82
C ARG A 74 22.30 4.75 -5.40
N TYR A 75 23.15 5.17 -4.46
CA TYR A 75 23.36 6.58 -4.15
C TYR A 75 24.17 7.19 -5.31
N GLN A 76 23.62 8.18 -5.99
CA GLN A 76 24.38 9.04 -6.89
C GLN A 76 24.55 10.38 -6.20
N ASN A 77 25.80 10.77 -5.97
CA ASN A 77 26.20 12.08 -5.45
C ASN A 77 26.02 13.16 -6.52
#